data_AF-A0A485PLG8-F1
#
_entry.id   AF-A0A485PLG8-F1
#
_cell.length_a   1.000
_cell.length_b   1.000
_cell.length_c   1.000
_cell.angle_alpha   90.00
_cell.angle_beta   90.00
_cell.angle_gamma   90.00
#
_symmetry.space_group_name_H-M   'P 1'
#
loop_
_entity.id
_entity.type
_entity.pdbx_description
1 polymer ?
#
loop_
_entity_poly.entity_id
_entity_poly.type
_entity_poly.pdbx_seq_one_letter_code
_entity_poly.pdbx_strand_id
1 'polypeptide(L)'
;MQKSECHGGVQLRNRGADNCDQRTSSSIQIKHRTTVQQGKSSSSTSSPESTRKFHPRPSDKLNPKTINPFGEQSRAPSAFEAIYSKGGIPCRLVHGSVKHRLQWECPPENLPFDPLLITLAEGLRETKHPYTFVSKEGFRELLLVQGAPEKAVPLLPRLVPVLKAALVSSIPLDFLWYTWMMTCLQEV
;
A
#
# COMPACT_ATOMS: atom_id res chain seq x y z
N MET A 1 -50.95 34.09 -37.72
CA MET A 1 -50.87 35.42 -37.07
C MET A 1 -49.82 35.29 -35.97
N GLN A 2 -48.59 35.78 -36.19
CA GLN A 2 -48.12 37.16 -35.96
C GLN A 2 -47.89 37.53 -34.48
N LYS A 3 -46.59 37.71 -34.14
CA LYS A 3 -46.02 38.63 -33.12
C LYS A 3 -46.36 38.29 -31.64
N SER A 4 -45.55 38.66 -30.65
CA SER A 4 -44.66 39.85 -30.56
C SER A 4 -43.35 39.63 -29.75
N GLU A 5 -42.50 40.66 -29.83
CA GLU A 5 -41.16 40.80 -29.27
C GLU A 5 -41.13 42.13 -28.47
N CYS A 6 -40.39 42.20 -27.34
CA CYS A 6 -39.80 43.39 -26.69
C CYS A 6 -39.04 42.91 -25.43
N HIS A 7 -37.71 42.98 -25.30
CA HIS A 7 -36.81 44.14 -25.16
C HIS A 7 -37.00 44.98 -23.88
N GLY A 8 -35.94 45.06 -23.07
CA GLY A 8 -35.85 45.87 -21.85
C GLY A 8 -34.53 45.66 -21.10
N GLY A 9 -33.48 46.39 -21.50
CA GLY A 9 -32.19 46.39 -20.81
C GLY A 9 -31.95 47.70 -20.04
N VAL A 10 -31.27 47.63 -18.90
CA VAL A 10 -30.70 48.80 -18.21
C VAL A 10 -29.27 48.48 -17.76
N GLN A 11 -28.36 49.39 -18.10
CA GLN A 11 -26.95 49.42 -17.71
C GLN A 11 -26.74 50.56 -16.70
N LEU A 12 -25.59 50.55 -15.99
CA LEU A 12 -24.91 51.64 -15.21
C LEU A 12 -24.73 51.30 -13.71
N ARG A 13 -23.66 51.68 -12.98
CA ARG A 13 -22.27 52.07 -13.35
C ARG A 13 -21.36 52.19 -12.11
N ASN A 14 -20.24 51.46 -12.11
CA ASN A 14 -18.91 51.71 -11.50
C ASN A 14 -18.67 52.08 -10.00
N ARG A 15 -17.44 51.70 -9.59
CA ARG A 15 -16.53 52.18 -8.52
C ARG A 15 -16.63 51.43 -7.17
N GLY A 16 -15.53 50.92 -6.61
CA GLY A 16 -14.16 50.79 -7.13
C GLY A 16 -13.10 50.57 -6.04
N ALA A 17 -11.93 50.05 -6.43
CA ALA A 17 -10.71 49.89 -5.61
C ALA A 17 -10.83 48.84 -4.46
N ASP A 18 -9.77 48.14 -4.01
CA ASP A 18 -8.33 48.30 -4.26
C ASP A 18 -7.59 46.97 -4.52
N ASN A 19 -6.37 47.10 -5.05
CA ASN A 19 -5.42 46.03 -5.39
C ASN A 19 -4.31 45.93 -4.33
N CYS A 20 -3.89 44.71 -3.94
CA CYS A 20 -2.48 44.46 -3.58
C CYS A 20 -2.12 42.97 -3.60
N ASP A 21 -1.53 42.51 -4.70
CA ASP A 21 -0.57 41.39 -4.66
C ASP A 21 0.73 41.83 -3.97
N GLN A 22 1.22 41.06 -2.99
CA GLN A 22 2.68 40.95 -2.81
C GLN A 22 3.17 39.70 -2.06
N ARG A 23 4.02 38.98 -2.78
CA ARG A 23 4.97 37.94 -2.36
C ARG A 23 5.87 38.39 -1.21
N THR A 24 6.01 37.57 -0.16
CA THR A 24 7.26 37.49 0.64
C THR A 24 7.47 36.11 1.26
N SER A 25 8.72 35.65 1.24
CA SER A 25 9.21 34.46 1.92
C SER A 25 9.64 34.78 3.35
N SER A 26 9.40 33.86 4.30
CA SER A 26 10.09 33.76 5.59
C SER A 26 9.94 32.32 6.11
N SER A 27 10.83 31.70 6.87
CA SER A 27 12.26 31.74 7.13
C SER A 27 12.46 30.77 8.30
N ILE A 28 13.49 29.92 8.26
CA ILE A 28 13.77 28.97 9.34
C ILE A 28 14.26 29.75 10.57
N GLN A 29 13.65 29.53 11.75
CA GLN A 29 14.24 29.98 13.02
C GLN A 29 14.48 28.83 13.99
N ILE A 30 15.74 28.43 14.06
CA ILE A 30 16.32 27.60 15.10
C ILE A 30 16.47 28.47 16.35
N LYS A 31 15.90 28.06 17.49
CA LYS A 31 16.06 28.78 18.77
C LYS A 31 16.90 27.99 19.75
N HIS A 32 18.20 28.27 19.77
CA HIS A 32 19.09 27.85 20.85
C HIS A 32 18.72 28.59 22.14
N ARG A 33 18.66 27.89 23.27
CA ARG A 33 18.73 28.49 24.61
C ARG A 33 19.95 27.94 25.33
N THR A 34 20.93 28.82 25.54
CA THR A 34 22.14 28.55 26.31
C THR A 34 22.04 29.29 27.65
N THR A 35 22.30 28.60 28.76
CA THR A 35 22.64 29.24 30.04
C THR A 35 23.89 28.54 30.58
N VAL A 36 24.94 29.32 30.84
CA VAL A 36 26.24 28.82 31.33
C VAL A 36 26.56 29.48 32.67
N GLN A 37 26.87 28.65 33.67
CA GLN A 37 27.82 28.91 34.76
C GLN A 37 28.49 27.55 35.03
N GLN A 38 29.81 27.30 34.85
CA GLN A 38 31.02 27.96 35.38
C GLN A 38 31.15 27.73 36.91
N GLY A 39 32.12 26.97 37.43
CA GLY A 39 33.12 26.07 36.81
C GLY A 39 34.29 25.74 37.77
N LYS A 40 35.25 24.90 37.32
CA LYS A 40 36.64 24.70 37.85
C LYS A 40 36.79 24.02 39.24
N SER A 41 37.75 23.12 39.51
CA SER A 41 38.79 22.42 38.70
C SER A 41 39.35 21.19 39.44
N SER A 42 39.94 20.21 38.71
CA SER A 42 41.18 19.41 39.03
C SER A 42 41.36 18.70 40.40
N SER A 43 42.04 17.55 40.60
CA SER A 43 42.84 16.59 39.80
C SER A 43 43.47 15.57 40.78
N SER A 44 43.97 14.36 40.45
CA SER A 44 43.79 13.42 39.33
C SER A 44 44.68 12.17 39.59
N THR A 45 44.25 10.95 39.26
CA THR A 45 45.15 9.77 39.19
C THR A 45 44.90 8.92 37.94
N SER A 46 45.99 8.54 37.29
CA SER A 46 46.06 7.81 36.03
C SER A 46 46.02 6.28 36.18
N SER A 47 45.51 5.56 35.19
CA SER A 47 46.16 4.34 34.68
C SER A 47 45.60 3.94 33.30
N PRO A 48 46.41 3.40 32.35
CA PRO A 48 45.98 3.15 30.98
C PRO A 48 45.52 1.70 30.72
N GLU A 49 45.01 1.50 29.51
CA GLU A 49 45.01 0.24 28.75
C GLU A 49 44.35 -1.01 29.37
N SER A 50 43.11 -1.27 28.99
CA SER A 50 42.66 -2.64 28.76
C SER A 50 41.55 -2.67 27.71
N THR A 51 41.92 -3.00 26.48
CA THR A 51 40.99 -3.43 25.42
C THR A 51 40.39 -4.78 25.82
N ARG A 52 39.44 -4.75 26.76
CA ARG A 52 38.67 -5.92 27.19
C ARG A 52 37.80 -6.37 26.03
N LYS A 53 38.36 -7.30 25.24
CA LYS A 53 37.61 -8.15 24.31
C LYS A 53 36.47 -8.76 25.12
N PHE A 54 35.25 -8.29 24.91
CA PHE A 54 34.07 -8.94 25.47
C PHE A 54 34.03 -10.34 24.85
N HIS A 55 34.43 -11.34 25.63
CA HIS A 55 34.21 -12.73 25.25
C HIS A 55 32.70 -12.88 25.05
N PRO A 56 32.21 -13.21 23.83
CA PRO A 56 30.78 -13.39 23.61
C PRO A 56 30.32 -14.48 24.56
N ARG A 57 29.28 -14.20 25.34
CA ARG A 57 28.80 -15.14 26.34
C ARG A 57 28.31 -16.39 25.58
N PRO A 58 28.45 -17.61 26.12
CA PRO A 58 27.86 -18.79 25.48
C PRO A 58 26.36 -18.63 25.20
N SER A 59 25.66 -17.83 26.02
CA SER A 59 24.27 -17.41 25.80
C SER A 59 24.03 -16.62 24.51
N ASP A 60 25.00 -15.87 24.00
CA ASP A 60 24.86 -15.09 22.77
C ASP A 60 24.77 -15.99 21.52
N LYS A 61 25.37 -17.19 21.60
CA LYS A 61 25.20 -18.29 20.62
C LYS A 61 23.89 -19.07 20.81
N LEU A 62 23.16 -18.83 21.90
CA LEU A 62 21.89 -19.48 22.25
C LEU A 62 20.71 -18.50 22.21
N ASN A 63 20.81 -17.46 21.37
CA ASN A 63 19.65 -16.74 20.87
C ASN A 63 19.23 -17.35 19.51
N PRO A 64 18.49 -18.48 19.46
CA PRO A 64 17.66 -18.71 18.29
C PRO A 64 16.76 -17.48 18.21
N LYS A 65 16.72 -16.81 17.05
CA LYS A 65 15.86 -15.62 16.87
C LYS A 65 14.46 -16.01 17.32
N THR A 66 14.01 -15.50 18.48
CA THR A 66 12.75 -15.92 19.08
C THR A 66 11.65 -15.56 18.10
N ILE A 67 11.18 -16.56 17.37
CA ILE A 67 10.17 -16.37 16.33
C ILE A 67 8.91 -16.03 17.10
N ASN A 68 8.61 -14.74 17.23
CA ASN A 68 7.38 -14.30 17.87
C ASN A 68 6.22 -14.77 16.97
N PRO A 69 5.42 -15.77 17.38
CA PRO A 69 4.36 -16.30 16.52
C PRO A 69 3.22 -15.28 16.34
N PHE A 70 3.16 -14.26 17.20
CA PHE A 70 2.21 -13.15 17.16
C PHE A 70 2.84 -11.83 16.67
N GLY A 71 4.14 -11.83 16.33
CA GLY A 71 4.78 -10.67 15.72
C GLY A 71 4.39 -10.58 14.26
N GLU A 72 4.17 -9.36 13.75
CA GLU A 72 4.09 -9.13 12.32
C GLU A 72 5.41 -9.57 11.67
N GLN A 73 5.41 -10.79 11.12
CA GLN A 73 6.54 -11.30 10.34
C GLN A 73 6.75 -10.32 9.19
N SER A 74 7.92 -9.68 9.13
CA SER A 74 8.33 -8.81 8.04
C SER A 74 8.61 -9.65 6.78
N ARG A 75 7.54 -10.21 6.21
CA ARG A 75 7.56 -10.92 4.94
C ARG A 75 8.01 -9.93 3.87
N ALA A 76 8.85 -10.41 2.95
CA ALA A 76 9.19 -9.66 1.75
C ALA A 76 7.90 -9.22 1.04
N PRO A 77 7.87 -8.03 0.41
CA PRO A 77 6.68 -7.57 -0.28
C PRO A 77 6.24 -8.61 -1.32
N SER A 78 4.94 -8.84 -1.39
CA SER A 78 4.35 -9.76 -2.35
C SER A 78 4.65 -9.33 -3.78
N ALA A 79 4.61 -10.27 -4.74
CA ALA A 79 4.78 -9.94 -6.15
C ALA A 79 3.78 -8.86 -6.61
N PHE A 80 2.52 -8.96 -6.16
CA PHE A 80 1.49 -7.97 -6.41
C PHE A 80 1.80 -6.60 -5.78
N GLU A 81 2.15 -6.58 -4.49
CA GLU A 81 2.53 -5.37 -3.76
C GLU A 81 3.72 -4.64 -4.44
N ALA A 82 4.73 -5.41 -4.88
CA ALA A 82 5.90 -4.89 -5.58
C ALA A 82 5.56 -4.34 -6.99
N ILE A 83 4.61 -4.95 -7.71
CA ILE A 83 4.17 -4.47 -9.03
C ILE A 83 3.32 -3.21 -8.89
N TYR A 84 2.36 -3.19 -7.95
CA TYR A 84 1.51 -2.02 -7.70
C TYR A 84 2.34 -0.81 -7.24
N SER A 85 3.28 -1.02 -6.30
CA SER A 85 4.16 0.04 -5.79
C SER A 85 5.08 0.64 -6.86
N LYS A 86 5.30 -0.07 -7.98
CA LYS A 86 6.06 0.41 -9.15
C LYS A 86 5.18 1.03 -10.25
N GLY A 87 3.85 1.08 -10.06
CA GLY A 87 2.92 1.55 -11.08
C GLY A 87 2.70 0.56 -12.23
N GLY A 88 2.99 -0.73 -12.05
CA GLY A 88 2.81 -1.74 -13.10
C GLY A 88 1.36 -2.19 -13.33
N ILE A 89 0.40 -1.62 -12.61
CA ILE A 89 -1.03 -1.84 -12.78
C ILE A 89 -1.65 -0.51 -13.25
N PRO A 90 -2.30 -0.45 -14.44
CA PRO A 90 -2.76 0.80 -15.05
C PRO A 90 -4.09 1.30 -14.43
N CYS A 91 -4.13 1.43 -13.10
CA CYS A 91 -5.28 1.93 -12.37
C CYS A 91 -4.88 2.79 -11.16
N ARG A 92 -5.82 3.61 -10.70
CA ARG A 92 -5.68 4.46 -9.51
C ARG A 92 -6.86 4.21 -8.56
N LEU A 93 -6.56 4.15 -7.27
CA LEU A 93 -7.57 4.03 -6.22
C LEU A 93 -8.18 5.41 -5.91
N VAL A 94 -9.39 5.63 -6.41
CA VAL A 94 -10.17 6.85 -6.11
C VAL A 94 -10.93 6.64 -4.80
N HIS A 95 -10.62 7.48 -3.82
CA HIS A 95 -11.28 7.49 -2.52
C HIS A 95 -12.50 8.42 -2.59
N GLY A 96 -13.70 7.85 -2.73
CA GLY A 96 -14.95 8.60 -2.64
C GLY A 96 -15.51 8.59 -1.21
N SER A 97 -16.35 9.58 -0.88
CA SER A 97 -16.91 9.77 0.47
C SER A 97 -17.82 8.63 0.97
N VAL A 98 -18.28 7.75 0.07
CA VAL A 98 -19.20 6.62 0.37
C VAL A 98 -18.69 5.30 -0.22
N LYS A 99 -18.02 5.34 -1.37
CA LYS A 99 -17.44 4.15 -2.01
C LYS A 99 -16.10 4.47 -2.66
N HIS A 100 -15.14 3.58 -2.46
CA HIS A 100 -13.90 3.56 -3.23
C HIS A 100 -14.19 3.01 -4.63
N ARG A 101 -13.43 3.45 -5.63
CA ARG A 101 -13.51 2.96 -7.02
C ARG A 101 -12.11 2.85 -7.61
N LEU A 102 -11.94 1.95 -8.57
CA LEU A 102 -10.81 2.01 -9.46
C LEU A 102 -11.11 2.98 -10.61
N GLN A 103 -10.09 3.75 -10.97
CA GLN A 103 -10.04 4.52 -12.21
C GLN A 103 -8.92 3.95 -13.05
N TRP A 104 -9.26 3.28 -14.14
CA TRP A 104 -8.29 2.77 -15.11
C TRP A 104 -7.75 3.91 -15.98
N GLU A 105 -6.51 3.75 -16.47
CA GLU A 105 -5.89 4.71 -17.38
C GLU A 105 -6.48 4.64 -18.80
N CYS A 106 -6.96 3.45 -19.19
CA CYS A 106 -7.70 3.18 -20.42
C CYS A 106 -9.00 2.42 -20.11
N PRO A 107 -10.00 2.43 -20.99
CA PRO A 107 -11.20 1.59 -20.84
C PRO A 107 -10.82 0.11 -20.68
N PRO A 108 -11.42 -0.64 -19.72
CA PRO A 108 -10.98 -1.99 -19.38
C PRO A 108 -11.18 -3.02 -20.52
N GLU A 109 -12.03 -2.70 -21.50
CA GLU A 109 -12.17 -3.38 -22.80
C GLU A 109 -10.81 -3.46 -23.54
N ASN A 110 -10.07 -2.36 -23.52
CA ASN A 110 -8.84 -2.17 -24.29
C ASN A 110 -7.56 -2.57 -23.52
N LEU A 111 -7.67 -2.90 -22.23
CA LEU A 111 -6.51 -3.28 -21.42
C LEU A 111 -5.99 -4.69 -21.82
N PRO A 112 -4.67 -4.90 -21.89
CA PRO A 112 -4.10 -6.23 -22.10
C PRO A 112 -4.33 -7.10 -20.86
N PHE A 113 -4.86 -8.31 -21.04
CA PHE A 113 -5.11 -9.24 -19.93
C PHE A 113 -3.85 -10.00 -19.48
N ASP A 114 -2.86 -10.17 -20.35
CA ASP A 114 -1.54 -10.72 -19.99
C ASP A 114 -0.54 -9.56 -19.80
N PRO A 115 0.18 -9.44 -18.67
CA PRO A 115 0.08 -10.27 -17.46
C PRO A 115 -1.00 -9.80 -16.45
N LEU A 116 -1.69 -8.69 -16.73
CA LEU A 116 -2.51 -7.95 -15.78
C LEU A 116 -3.52 -8.80 -14.98
N LEU A 117 -4.28 -9.68 -15.64
CA LEU A 117 -5.29 -10.53 -15.01
C LEU A 117 -4.65 -11.55 -14.04
N ILE A 118 -3.46 -12.06 -14.40
CA ILE A 118 -2.71 -13.01 -13.58
C ILE A 118 -2.12 -12.28 -12.36
N THR A 119 -1.54 -11.08 -12.56
CA THR A 119 -1.08 -10.23 -11.46
C THR A 119 -2.21 -9.90 -10.48
N LEU A 120 -3.39 -9.50 -10.97
CA LEU A 120 -4.54 -9.23 -10.12
C LEU A 120 -5.02 -10.49 -9.36
N ALA A 121 -4.97 -11.66 -10.00
CA ALA A 121 -5.27 -12.94 -9.34
C ALA A 121 -4.25 -13.31 -8.25
N GLU A 122 -2.96 -13.04 -8.46
CA GLU A 122 -1.93 -13.21 -7.42
C GLU A 122 -2.25 -12.36 -6.19
N GLY A 123 -2.67 -11.11 -6.42
CA GLY A 123 -3.07 -10.15 -5.39
C GLY A 123 -4.34 -10.50 -4.62
N LEU A 124 -5.08 -11.54 -4.97
CA LEU A 124 -6.26 -11.98 -4.21
C LEU A 124 -5.89 -12.54 -2.82
N ARG A 125 -4.62 -12.90 -2.59
CA ARG A 125 -4.08 -13.32 -1.29
C ARG A 125 -3.70 -12.17 -0.36
N GLU A 126 -3.70 -10.93 -0.86
CA GLU A 126 -3.30 -9.78 -0.04
C GLU A 126 -4.25 -9.58 1.13
N THR A 127 -3.70 -9.16 2.27
CA THR A 127 -4.47 -8.85 3.49
C THR A 127 -4.44 -7.37 3.85
N LYS A 128 -3.52 -6.60 3.25
CA LYS A 128 -3.32 -5.16 3.51
C LYS A 128 -4.09 -4.30 2.50
N HIS A 129 -4.73 -3.24 2.99
CA HIS A 129 -5.25 -2.16 2.14
C HIS A 129 -4.09 -1.22 1.74
N PRO A 130 -4.00 -0.69 0.50
CA PRO A 130 -5.01 -0.72 -0.58
C PRO A 130 -5.06 -2.00 -1.41
N TYR A 131 -4.04 -2.86 -1.32
CA TYR A 131 -3.82 -3.99 -2.24
C TYR A 131 -5.01 -4.96 -2.31
N THR A 132 -5.62 -5.27 -1.17
CA THR A 132 -6.86 -6.07 -1.06
C THR A 132 -8.02 -5.58 -1.92
N PHE A 133 -8.18 -4.26 -2.05
CA PHE A 133 -9.25 -3.67 -2.84
C PHE A 133 -8.89 -3.63 -4.32
N VAL A 134 -7.65 -3.21 -4.63
CA VAL A 134 -7.16 -3.10 -6.01
C VAL A 134 -7.17 -4.47 -6.71
N SER A 135 -6.73 -5.53 -6.03
CA SER A 135 -6.74 -6.88 -6.61
C SER A 135 -8.16 -7.39 -6.86
N LYS A 136 -9.03 -7.33 -5.84
CA LYS A 136 -10.41 -7.85 -5.91
C LYS A 136 -11.27 -7.09 -6.91
N GLU A 137 -11.34 -5.77 -6.82
CA GLU A 137 -12.17 -4.98 -7.72
C GLU A 137 -11.57 -4.95 -9.13
N GLY A 138 -10.23 -4.91 -9.25
CA GLY A 138 -9.56 -4.93 -10.55
C GLY A 138 -9.76 -6.24 -11.30
N PHE A 139 -9.60 -7.38 -10.61
CA PHE A 139 -9.88 -8.71 -11.17
C PHE A 139 -11.35 -8.84 -11.60
N ARG A 140 -12.28 -8.31 -10.79
CA ARG A 140 -13.71 -8.31 -11.07
C ARG A 140 -14.08 -7.43 -12.27
N GLU A 141 -13.62 -6.18 -12.31
CA GLU A 141 -13.95 -5.25 -13.39
C GLU A 141 -13.40 -5.77 -14.74
N LEU A 142 -12.20 -6.36 -14.79
CA LEU A 142 -11.71 -7.01 -16.02
C LEU A 142 -12.55 -8.21 -16.46
N LEU A 143 -13.05 -9.04 -15.54
CA LEU A 143 -13.87 -10.21 -15.91
C LEU A 143 -15.33 -9.87 -16.26
N LEU A 144 -15.82 -8.67 -15.92
CA LEU A 144 -17.15 -8.19 -16.28
C LEU A 144 -17.22 -7.49 -17.65
N VAL A 145 -16.07 -7.26 -18.28
CA VAL A 145 -15.94 -6.61 -19.59
C VAL A 145 -16.47 -7.49 -20.73
N GLN A 146 -17.10 -6.86 -21.73
CA GLN A 146 -17.46 -7.55 -22.97
C GLN A 146 -16.20 -7.97 -23.73
N GLY A 147 -16.11 -9.25 -24.11
CA GLY A 147 -14.88 -9.83 -24.68
C GLY A 147 -13.88 -10.34 -23.63
N ALA A 148 -14.23 -10.36 -22.34
CA ALA A 148 -13.39 -10.92 -21.29
C ALA A 148 -13.06 -12.43 -21.46
N PRO A 149 -14.00 -13.34 -21.80
CA PRO A 149 -13.68 -14.76 -21.88
C PRO A 149 -12.68 -15.07 -23.01
N GLU A 150 -12.78 -14.41 -24.16
CA GLU A 150 -11.86 -14.55 -25.29
C GLU A 150 -10.42 -14.16 -24.90
N LYS A 151 -10.28 -13.15 -24.03
CA LYS A 151 -8.99 -12.67 -23.51
C LYS A 151 -8.48 -13.47 -22.30
N ALA A 152 -9.38 -14.06 -21.51
CA ALA A 152 -9.05 -14.80 -20.29
C ALA A 152 -8.80 -16.30 -20.52
N VAL A 153 -9.52 -16.94 -21.46
CA VAL A 153 -9.39 -18.38 -21.76
C VAL A 153 -7.95 -18.80 -22.11
N PRO A 154 -7.18 -18.06 -22.95
CA PRO A 154 -5.78 -18.38 -23.22
C PRO A 154 -4.87 -18.33 -21.97
N LEU A 155 -5.28 -17.61 -20.92
CA LEU A 155 -4.51 -17.43 -19.69
C LEU A 155 -4.87 -18.45 -18.60
N LEU A 156 -5.96 -19.21 -18.75
CA LEU A 156 -6.42 -20.20 -17.76
C LEU A 156 -5.33 -21.17 -17.28
N PRO A 157 -4.42 -21.72 -18.11
CA PRO A 157 -3.36 -22.61 -17.64
C PRO A 157 -2.42 -21.96 -16.62
N ARG A 158 -2.20 -20.64 -16.71
CA ARG A 158 -1.40 -19.84 -15.76
C ARG A 158 -2.25 -19.32 -14.61
N LEU A 159 -3.53 -19.01 -14.85
CA LEU A 159 -4.44 -18.42 -13.87
C LEU A 159 -4.92 -19.42 -12.81
N VAL A 160 -5.25 -20.66 -13.21
CA VAL A 160 -5.75 -21.72 -12.31
C VAL A 160 -4.83 -21.99 -11.10
N PRO A 161 -3.51 -22.23 -11.24
CA PRO A 161 -2.65 -22.47 -10.08
C PRO A 161 -2.55 -21.26 -9.15
N VAL A 162 -2.55 -20.03 -9.70
CA VAL A 162 -2.54 -18.78 -8.93
C VAL A 162 -3.82 -18.66 -8.09
N LEU A 163 -4.99 -18.88 -8.69
CA LEU A 163 -6.29 -18.84 -8.00
C LEU A 163 -6.39 -19.92 -6.92
N LYS A 164 -5.93 -21.14 -7.19
CA LYS A 164 -5.91 -22.22 -6.18
C LYS A 164 -5.05 -21.84 -4.97
N ALA A 165 -3.88 -21.26 -5.20
CA ALA A 165 -3.02 -20.78 -4.12
C ALA A 165 -3.63 -19.60 -3.33
N ALA A 166 -4.35 -18.68 -3.99
CA ALA A 166 -5.04 -17.59 -3.32
C ALA A 166 -6.20 -18.09 -2.43
N LEU A 167 -7.04 -19.00 -2.94
CA LEU A 167 -8.12 -19.63 -2.17
C LEU A 167 -7.58 -20.40 -0.95
N VAL A 168 -6.51 -21.17 -1.16
CA VAL A 168 -5.78 -21.88 -0.09
C VAL A 168 -5.26 -20.90 0.98
N SER A 169 -4.73 -19.74 0.60
CA SER A 169 -4.24 -18.75 1.58
C SER A 169 -5.34 -17.98 2.33
N SER A 170 -6.55 -17.91 1.77
CA SER A 170 -7.70 -17.24 2.40
C SER A 170 -8.46 -18.12 3.39
N ILE A 171 -8.18 -19.43 3.40
CA ILE A 171 -8.71 -20.40 4.35
C ILE A 171 -7.54 -20.78 5.26
N PRO A 172 -7.61 -20.63 6.60
CA PRO A 172 -6.53 -21.05 7.47
C PRO A 172 -6.42 -22.59 7.42
N LEU A 173 -5.55 -23.07 6.52
CA LEU A 173 -5.34 -24.50 6.28
C LEU A 173 -4.82 -25.24 7.51
N ASP A 174 -4.34 -24.55 8.54
CA ASP A 174 -4.07 -25.15 9.84
C ASP A 174 -5.28 -25.96 10.31
N PHE A 175 -6.50 -25.40 10.23
CA PHE A 175 -7.72 -26.13 10.63
C PHE A 175 -8.04 -27.32 9.72
N LEU A 176 -7.79 -27.24 8.41
CA LEU A 176 -8.06 -28.33 7.46
C LEU A 176 -6.99 -29.44 7.52
N TRP A 177 -5.73 -29.08 7.78
CA TRP A 177 -4.66 -30.02 8.05
C TRP A 177 -4.88 -30.71 9.40
N TYR A 178 -5.20 -29.96 10.46
CA TYR A 178 -5.51 -30.55 11.76
C TYR A 178 -6.77 -31.42 11.71
N THR A 179 -7.86 -31.03 11.03
CA THR A 179 -9.03 -31.92 10.92
C THR A 179 -8.75 -33.13 10.04
N TRP A 180 -8.10 -32.99 8.89
CA TRP A 180 -7.78 -34.14 8.04
C TRP A 180 -6.79 -35.10 8.71
N MET A 181 -5.77 -34.58 9.39
CA MET A 181 -4.83 -35.36 10.21
C MET A 181 -5.56 -36.07 11.36
N MET A 182 -6.46 -35.39 12.08
CA MET A 182 -7.23 -36.02 13.17
C MET A 182 -8.23 -37.06 12.64
N THR A 183 -8.85 -36.84 11.47
CA THR A 183 -9.69 -37.85 10.82
C THR A 183 -8.87 -39.07 10.40
N CYS A 184 -7.69 -38.89 9.79
CA CYS A 184 -6.78 -40.01 9.48
C CYS A 184 -6.23 -40.71 10.73
N LEU A 185 -6.15 -40.03 11.88
CA LEU A 185 -5.73 -40.63 13.16
C LEU A 185 -6.89 -41.30 13.92
N GLN A 186 -8.14 -41.14 13.45
CA GLN A 186 -9.35 -41.73 14.02
C GLN A 186 -9.78 -43.00 13.25
N GLU A 187 -9.22 -43.26 12.06
CA GLU A 187 -9.45 -44.45 11.22
C GLU A 187 -8.31 -45.49 11.32
N VAL A 188 -7.47 -45.42 12.37
CA VAL A 188 -6.42 -46.40 12.72
C VAL A 188 -6.62 -46.90 14.15
#